data_AF-A0A348ZTV7-F1
#
_entry.id   AF-A0A348ZTV7-F1
#
_cell.length_a   1.000
_cell.length_b   1.000
_cell.length_c   1.000
_cell.angle_alpha   90.00
_cell.angle_beta   90.00
_cell.angle_gamma   90.00
#
_symmetry.space_group_name_H-M   'P 1'
#
loop_
_entity.id
_entity.type
_entity.pdbx_description
1 polymer ?
#
loop_
_entity_poly.entity_id
_entity_poly.type
_entity_poly.pdbx_seq_one_letter_code
_entity_poly.pdbx_strand_id
1 'polypeptide(L)'
;RRTPVAIEDSAFVKQYDVLVKAIGQESIVPEKFGLALGRGGRIKVDADTLATPREGVFAGGDVTIGPASVIEAIALGREAAMAMDKYLGGEGVIDEVLAPPEGEPAAFNAEEAEGEKYRPPVDMLPVEERCKSYAQVVLGWDAERAKMETARCLRCDLEAR
;
A
#
# COMPACT_ATOMS: atom_id res chain seq x y z
N ARG A 1 -23.18 1.64 -6.06
CA ARG A 1 -22.56 1.11 -7.30
C ARG A 1 -23.68 0.49 -8.14
N ARG A 2 -23.65 0.63 -9.48
CA ARG A 2 -24.65 -0.04 -10.34
C ARG A 2 -24.42 -1.55 -10.32
N THR A 3 -25.50 -2.32 -10.31
CA THR A 3 -25.44 -3.79 -10.38
C THR A 3 -25.33 -4.20 -11.84
N PRO A 4 -24.32 -5.01 -12.24
CA PRO A 4 -24.27 -5.58 -13.58
C PRO A 4 -25.47 -6.49 -13.83
N VAL A 5 -26.08 -6.39 -15.01
CA VAL A 5 -27.15 -7.27 -15.47
C VAL A 5 -26.62 -8.02 -16.69
N ALA A 6 -26.74 -9.34 -16.68
CA ALA A 6 -26.32 -10.17 -17.81
C ALA A 6 -27.16 -9.84 -19.05
N ILE A 7 -26.52 -9.80 -20.23
CA ILE A 7 -27.21 -9.61 -21.50
C ILE A 7 -27.57 -10.99 -22.03
N GLU A 8 -28.84 -11.19 -22.37
CA GLU A 8 -29.30 -12.44 -22.99
C GLU A 8 -28.61 -12.67 -24.33
N ASP A 9 -28.36 -13.94 -24.66
CA ASP A 9 -27.73 -14.38 -25.91
C ASP A 9 -26.34 -13.80 -26.22
N SER A 10 -25.64 -13.22 -25.25
CA SER A 10 -24.29 -12.65 -25.44
C SER A 10 -23.14 -13.58 -25.03
N ALA A 11 -23.41 -14.86 -24.78
CA ALA A 11 -22.40 -15.83 -24.35
C ALA A 11 -21.42 -16.16 -25.49
N PHE A 12 -20.13 -16.26 -25.16
CA PHE A 12 -19.10 -16.63 -26.13
C PHE A 12 -18.06 -17.55 -25.50
N VAL A 13 -17.34 -18.28 -26.34
CA VAL A 13 -16.25 -19.18 -25.96
C VAL A 13 -14.96 -18.69 -26.59
N LYS A 14 -13.88 -18.66 -25.82
CA LYS A 14 -12.55 -18.28 -26.30
C LYS A 14 -11.51 -19.20 -25.68
N GLN A 15 -10.56 -19.65 -26.49
CA GLN A 15 -9.45 -20.51 -26.05
C GLN A 15 -8.29 -19.65 -25.53
N TYR A 16 -7.64 -20.13 -24.46
CA TYR A 16 -6.50 -19.50 -23.82
C TYR A 16 -5.53 -20.59 -23.36
N ASP A 17 -4.23 -20.33 -23.46
CA ASP A 17 -3.19 -21.23 -22.94
C ASP A 17 -3.00 -21.08 -21.43
N VAL A 18 -3.22 -19.86 -20.89
CA VAL A 18 -3.05 -19.53 -19.47
C VAL A 18 -4.20 -18.64 -18.99
N LEU A 19 -4.72 -18.93 -17.81
CA LEU A 19 -5.74 -18.13 -17.12
C LEU A 19 -5.22 -17.69 -15.75
N VAL A 20 -5.20 -16.38 -15.49
CA VAL A 20 -4.82 -15.81 -14.18
C VAL A 20 -6.03 -15.14 -13.56
N LYS A 21 -6.50 -15.66 -12.41
CA LYS A 21 -7.64 -15.10 -11.68
C LYS A 21 -7.18 -13.90 -10.84
N ALA A 22 -7.50 -12.69 -11.29
CA ALA A 22 -7.19 -11.42 -10.61
C ALA A 22 -8.45 -10.66 -10.16
N ILE A 23 -9.46 -11.38 -9.65
CA ILE A 23 -10.75 -10.79 -9.23
C ILE A 23 -10.77 -10.31 -7.77
N GLY A 24 -9.60 -10.22 -7.14
CA GLY A 24 -9.44 -9.88 -5.72
C GLY A 24 -9.33 -11.10 -4.81
N GLN A 25 -9.31 -10.82 -3.51
CA GLN A 25 -9.12 -11.78 -2.42
C GLN A 25 -10.10 -11.49 -1.28
N GLU A 26 -10.34 -12.49 -0.44
CA GLU A 26 -11.24 -12.41 0.71
C GLU A 26 -10.51 -12.83 1.99
N SER A 27 -10.90 -12.24 3.11
CA SER A 27 -10.34 -12.60 4.42
C SER A 27 -10.97 -13.88 4.96
N ILE A 28 -10.14 -14.81 5.41
CA ILE A 28 -10.60 -16.03 6.10
C ILE A 28 -10.22 -15.91 7.57
N VAL A 29 -11.21 -15.76 8.44
CA VAL A 29 -11.03 -15.65 9.89
C VAL A 29 -11.47 -16.97 10.54
N PRO A 30 -10.55 -17.75 11.12
CA PRO A 30 -10.90 -19.00 11.80
C PRO A 30 -11.91 -18.80 12.93
N GLU A 31 -12.96 -19.64 12.96
CA GLU A 31 -14.02 -19.59 13.98
C GLU A 31 -13.46 -19.69 15.42
N LYS A 32 -12.38 -20.47 15.60
CA LYS A 32 -11.69 -20.62 16.89
C LYS A 32 -11.19 -19.31 17.52
N PHE A 33 -11.13 -18.23 16.75
CA PHE A 33 -10.76 -16.91 17.27
C PHE A 33 -11.93 -16.21 17.97
N GLY A 34 -13.17 -16.67 17.80
CA GLY A 34 -14.34 -16.12 18.49
C GLY A 34 -14.59 -14.64 18.14
N LEU A 35 -14.33 -14.25 16.89
CA LEU A 35 -14.47 -12.88 16.41
C LEU A 35 -15.79 -12.73 15.64
N ALA A 36 -16.52 -11.64 15.91
CA ALA A 36 -17.71 -11.32 15.13
C ALA A 36 -17.31 -10.90 13.71
N LEU A 37 -17.98 -11.46 12.71
CA LEU A 37 -17.76 -11.11 11.31
C LEU A 37 -18.91 -10.26 10.77
N GLY A 38 -18.56 -9.30 9.92
CA GLY A 38 -19.46 -8.46 9.17
C GLY A 38 -19.60 -8.90 7.71
N ARG A 39 -19.96 -7.94 6.86
CA ARG A 39 -20.19 -8.18 5.43
C ARG A 39 -18.90 -8.64 4.73
N GLY A 40 -18.99 -9.76 4.02
CA GLY A 40 -17.88 -10.30 3.23
C GLY A 40 -16.77 -10.93 4.08
N GLY A 41 -17.10 -11.50 5.25
CA GLY A 41 -16.15 -12.23 6.09
C GLY A 41 -15.15 -11.36 6.85
N ARG A 42 -15.35 -10.04 6.85
CA ARG A 42 -14.47 -9.07 7.51
C ARG A 42 -14.69 -9.07 9.02
N ILE A 43 -13.65 -8.80 9.81
CA ILE A 43 -13.78 -8.65 11.26
C ILE A 43 -14.62 -7.40 11.55
N LYS A 44 -15.66 -7.57 12.36
CA LYS A 44 -16.48 -6.46 12.84
C LYS A 44 -15.72 -5.73 13.94
N VAL A 45 -15.56 -4.43 13.77
CA VAL A 45 -14.93 -3.53 14.74
C VAL A 45 -15.82 -2.34 15.02
N ASP A 46 -15.59 -1.69 16.16
CA ASP A 46 -16.07 -0.36 16.45
C ASP A 46 -15.41 0.66 15.51
N ALA A 47 -16.18 1.67 15.07
CA ALA A 47 -15.74 2.59 14.03
C ALA A 47 -14.67 3.59 14.51
N ASP A 48 -14.67 3.93 15.80
CA ASP A 48 -13.79 4.96 16.35
C ASP A 48 -12.56 4.35 17.04
N THR A 49 -12.69 3.14 17.59
CA THR A 49 -11.64 2.49 18.39
C THR A 49 -11.00 1.30 17.71
N LEU A 50 -11.60 0.77 16.63
CA LEU A 50 -11.19 -0.47 15.98
C LEU A 50 -11.21 -1.71 16.90
N ALA A 51 -11.86 -1.60 18.06
CA ALA A 51 -12.06 -2.70 19.00
C ALA A 51 -13.05 -3.72 18.44
N THR A 52 -12.74 -4.99 18.59
CA THR A 52 -13.69 -6.07 18.30
C THR A 52 -14.62 -6.30 19.50
N PRO A 53 -15.74 -7.03 19.34
CA PRO A 53 -16.56 -7.44 20.48
C PRO A 53 -15.86 -8.34 21.50
N ARG A 54 -14.68 -8.89 21.16
CA ARG A 54 -13.86 -9.66 22.09
C ARG A 54 -12.94 -8.69 22.83
N GLU A 55 -13.09 -8.67 24.15
CA GLU A 55 -12.33 -7.81 25.05
C GLU A 55 -10.82 -7.92 24.82
N GLY A 56 -10.15 -6.76 24.77
CA GLY A 56 -8.70 -6.64 24.54
C GLY A 56 -8.24 -6.98 23.12
N VAL A 57 -9.14 -7.24 22.18
CA VAL A 57 -8.79 -7.56 20.78
C VAL A 57 -9.26 -6.45 19.85
N PHE A 58 -8.34 -5.96 19.02
CA PHE A 58 -8.54 -4.92 18.01
C PHE A 58 -8.14 -5.45 16.64
N ALA A 59 -8.65 -4.84 15.57
CA ALA A 59 -8.27 -5.19 14.20
C ALA A 59 -8.28 -3.96 13.29
N GLY A 60 -7.34 -3.89 12.35
CA GLY A 60 -7.25 -2.81 11.36
C GLY A 60 -6.77 -3.32 10.00
N GLY A 61 -6.85 -2.47 8.97
CA GLY A 61 -6.46 -2.80 7.60
C GLY A 61 -7.50 -3.62 6.83
N ASP A 62 -7.07 -4.28 5.74
CA ASP A 62 -7.94 -4.97 4.79
C ASP A 62 -8.89 -6.01 5.42
N VAL A 63 -8.49 -6.63 6.54
CA VAL A 63 -9.34 -7.60 7.26
C VAL A 63 -10.61 -6.98 7.85
N THR A 64 -10.67 -5.65 7.97
CA THR A 64 -11.79 -4.90 8.53
C THR A 64 -12.61 -4.16 7.46
N ILE A 65 -11.93 -3.46 6.53
CA ILE A 65 -12.58 -2.61 5.52
C ILE A 65 -12.56 -3.22 4.11
N GLY A 66 -11.78 -4.29 3.89
CA GLY A 66 -11.52 -4.85 2.56
C GLY A 66 -10.34 -4.19 1.86
N PRO A 67 -10.06 -4.58 0.61
CA PRO A 67 -8.91 -4.10 -0.14
C PRO A 67 -8.83 -2.57 -0.16
N ALA A 68 -7.78 -2.04 0.44
CA ALA A 68 -7.50 -0.62 0.54
C ALA A 68 -6.07 -0.31 0.05
N SER A 69 -5.69 0.96 0.09
CA SER A 69 -4.30 1.36 -0.13
C SER A 69 -3.43 1.04 1.10
N VAL A 70 -2.13 0.91 0.87
CA VAL A 70 -1.15 0.68 1.95
C VAL A 70 -1.23 1.79 3.01
N ILE A 71 -1.45 3.04 2.60
CA ILE A 71 -1.52 4.17 3.53
C ILE A 71 -2.77 4.13 4.40
N GLU A 72 -3.90 3.65 3.89
CA GLU A 72 -5.12 3.43 4.69
C GLU A 72 -4.91 2.32 5.73
N ALA A 73 -4.23 1.23 5.36
CA ALA A 73 -3.89 0.17 6.31
C ALA A 73 -2.95 0.68 7.43
N ILE A 74 -1.98 1.54 7.09
CA ILE A 74 -1.10 2.20 8.07
C ILE A 74 -1.91 3.13 8.99
N ALA A 75 -2.83 3.92 8.45
CA ALA A 75 -3.68 4.81 9.23
C ALA A 75 -4.53 4.03 10.25
N LEU A 76 -5.20 2.95 9.81
CA LEU A 76 -5.95 2.06 10.71
C LEU A 76 -5.04 1.40 11.77
N GLY A 77 -3.81 1.06 11.41
CA GLY A 77 -2.82 0.55 12.38
C GLY A 77 -2.50 1.57 13.47
N ARG A 78 -2.34 2.85 13.10
CA ARG A 78 -2.12 3.96 14.05
C ARG A 78 -3.34 4.17 14.96
N GLU A 79 -4.54 4.23 14.39
CA GLU A 79 -5.78 4.36 15.15
C GLU A 79 -5.97 3.21 16.15
N ALA A 80 -5.73 1.97 15.72
CA ALA A 80 -5.80 0.79 16.59
C ALA A 80 -4.77 0.87 17.72
N ALA A 81 -3.54 1.32 17.43
CA ALA A 81 -2.50 1.51 18.45
C ALA A 81 -2.88 2.59 19.48
N MET A 82 -3.45 3.72 19.05
CA MET A 82 -3.96 4.76 19.96
C MET A 82 -5.08 4.22 20.86
N ALA A 83 -5.98 3.40 20.32
CA ALA A 83 -7.07 2.80 21.08
C ALA A 83 -6.58 1.73 22.06
N MET A 84 -5.61 0.90 21.66
CA MET A 84 -4.96 -0.08 22.54
C MET A 84 -4.25 0.60 23.70
N ASP A 85 -3.53 1.70 23.45
CA ASP A 85 -2.84 2.45 24.51
C ASP A 85 -3.83 2.99 25.54
N LYS A 86 -4.91 3.65 25.08
CA LYS A 86 -6.00 4.11 25.98
C LYS A 86 -6.64 2.96 26.76
N TYR A 87 -6.85 1.81 26.12
CA TYR A 87 -7.40 0.63 26.76
C TYR A 87 -6.50 0.09 27.88
N LEU A 88 -5.17 0.20 27.72
CA LEU A 88 -4.18 -0.19 28.72
C LEU A 88 -3.91 0.90 29.78
N GLY A 89 -4.63 2.03 29.72
CA GLY A 89 -4.54 3.14 30.68
C GLY A 89 -3.60 4.28 30.28
N GLY A 90 -3.10 4.28 29.03
CA GLY A 90 -2.34 5.39 28.44
C GLY A 90 -3.23 6.52 27.92
N GLU A 91 -2.60 7.50 27.27
CA GLU A 91 -3.27 8.71 26.75
C GLU A 91 -3.68 8.58 25.27
N GLY A 92 -3.19 7.55 24.58
CA GLY A 92 -3.36 7.33 23.15
C GLY A 92 -2.51 8.25 22.27
N VAL A 93 -1.40 8.75 22.80
CA VAL A 93 -0.45 9.60 22.07
C VAL A 93 0.68 8.71 21.55
N ILE A 94 0.64 8.42 20.24
CA ILE A 94 1.63 7.57 19.55
C ILE A 94 2.48 8.37 18.54
N ASP A 95 2.37 9.69 18.58
CA ASP A 95 3.12 10.56 17.70
C ASP A 95 4.57 10.64 18.18
N GLU A 96 5.48 10.37 17.25
CA GLU A 96 6.92 10.48 17.48
C GLU A 96 7.51 11.42 16.45
N VAL A 97 8.43 12.28 16.89
CA VAL A 97 9.21 13.14 15.99
C VAL A 97 10.38 12.31 15.48
N LEU A 98 10.16 11.58 14.38
CA LEU A 98 11.17 10.69 13.77
C LEU A 98 12.26 11.44 13.01
N ALA A 99 11.95 12.66 12.56
CA ALA A 99 12.88 13.54 11.87
C ALA A 99 12.61 14.98 12.30
N PRO A 100 13.64 15.85 12.33
CA PRO A 100 13.43 17.28 12.49
C PRO A 100 12.48 17.80 11.40
N PRO A 101 11.69 18.85 11.68
CA PRO A 101 10.85 19.47 10.66
C PRO A 101 11.72 19.86 9.46
N GLU A 102 11.20 19.59 8.26
CA GLU A 102 11.83 20.04 7.02
C GLU A 102 12.03 21.55 7.13
N GLY A 103 13.26 22.01 6.86
CA GLY A 103 13.56 23.44 6.83
C GLY A 103 12.81 24.14 5.71
N GLU A 104 12.92 25.47 5.63
CA GLU A 104 12.36 26.19 4.49
C GLU A 104 12.95 25.62 3.18
N PRO A 105 12.10 25.36 2.16
CA PRO A 105 12.59 24.87 0.89
C PRO A 105 13.60 25.86 0.31
N ALA A 106 14.69 25.31 -0.24
CA ALA A 106 15.73 26.13 -0.85
C ALA A 106 15.12 27.01 -1.95
N ALA A 107 15.53 28.28 -1.98
CA ALA A 107 15.04 29.24 -2.96
C ALA A 107 15.12 28.69 -4.39
N PHE A 108 14.09 28.96 -5.20
CA PHE A 108 14.04 28.55 -6.59
C PHE A 108 15.29 29.02 -7.34
N ASN A 109 16.06 28.09 -7.90
CA ASN A 109 17.16 28.39 -8.82
C ASN A 109 16.75 27.95 -10.23
N ALA A 110 16.59 28.91 -11.13
CA ALA A 110 16.21 28.66 -12.52
C ALA A 110 17.24 27.79 -13.27
N GLU A 111 18.52 27.84 -12.91
CA GLU A 111 19.57 27.00 -13.51
C GLU A 111 19.49 25.53 -13.09
N GLU A 112 18.91 25.24 -11.91
CA GLU A 112 18.67 23.87 -11.45
C GLU A 112 17.41 23.25 -12.05
N ALA A 113 16.50 24.10 -12.56
CA ALA A 113 15.20 23.73 -13.11
C ALA A 113 15.25 23.36 -14.61
N GLU A 114 16.44 23.35 -15.22
CA GLU A 114 16.58 23.04 -16.65
C GLU A 114 16.43 21.53 -16.93
N GLY A 115 15.17 21.15 -17.18
CA GLY A 115 14.78 20.01 -17.99
C GLY A 115 14.89 18.62 -17.35
N GLU A 116 14.31 17.63 -18.04
CA GLU A 116 14.46 16.22 -17.66
C GLU A 116 15.93 15.80 -17.85
N LYS A 117 16.67 15.70 -16.73
CA LYS A 117 18.03 15.14 -16.74
C LYS A 117 17.98 13.67 -17.16
N TYR A 118 19.02 13.22 -17.87
CA TYR A 118 19.16 11.83 -18.33
C TYR A 118 18.94 10.84 -17.18
N ARG A 119 18.03 9.88 -17.39
CA ARG A 119 17.78 8.79 -16.46
C ARG A 119 18.64 7.57 -16.85
N PRO A 120 19.64 7.18 -16.04
CA PRO A 120 20.41 5.99 -16.34
C PRO A 120 19.48 4.75 -16.32
N PRO A 121 19.61 3.84 -17.31
CA PRO A 121 18.79 2.63 -17.35
C PRO A 121 19.09 1.77 -16.12
N VAL A 122 18.04 1.18 -15.54
CA VAL A 122 18.18 0.21 -14.44
C VAL A 122 18.46 -1.16 -15.03
N ASP A 123 19.46 -1.85 -14.48
CA ASP A 123 19.76 -3.21 -14.90
C ASP A 123 18.63 -4.11 -14.44
N MET A 124 18.12 -4.94 -15.36
CA MET A 124 17.07 -5.89 -15.07
C MET A 124 17.51 -7.29 -15.51
N LEU A 125 17.08 -8.30 -14.76
CA LEU A 125 17.28 -9.69 -15.13
C LEU A 125 16.66 -9.96 -16.53
N PRO A 126 17.26 -10.76 -17.43
CA PRO A 126 16.64 -11.10 -18.71
C PRO A 126 15.30 -11.82 -18.53
N VAL A 127 14.35 -11.62 -19.45
CA VAL A 127 12.99 -12.18 -19.34
C VAL A 127 13.01 -13.70 -19.25
N GLU A 128 13.94 -14.34 -19.96
CA GLU A 128 14.14 -15.79 -19.99
C GLU A 128 14.49 -16.33 -18.59
N GLU A 129 15.17 -15.53 -17.77
CA GLU A 129 15.52 -15.87 -16.39
C GLU A 129 14.45 -15.45 -15.38
N ARG A 130 13.73 -14.34 -15.63
CA ARG A 130 12.60 -13.89 -14.79
C ARG A 130 11.51 -14.95 -14.68
N CYS A 131 11.23 -15.67 -15.77
CA CYS A 131 10.16 -16.67 -15.82
C CYS A 131 10.49 -17.95 -15.03
N LYS A 132 11.75 -18.14 -14.61
CA LYS A 132 12.21 -19.40 -13.99
C LYS A 132 12.21 -19.36 -12.46
N SER A 133 12.11 -18.19 -11.84
CA SER A 133 12.27 -18.05 -10.38
C SER A 133 11.65 -16.77 -9.82
N TYR A 134 11.65 -16.64 -8.50
CA TYR A 134 11.33 -15.40 -7.78
C TYR A 134 12.58 -14.55 -7.49
N ALA A 135 13.64 -14.69 -8.30
CA ALA A 135 14.84 -13.90 -8.14
C ALA A 135 14.57 -12.39 -8.32
N GLN A 136 15.40 -11.57 -7.70
CA GLN A 136 15.32 -10.11 -7.84
C GLN A 136 15.40 -9.71 -9.32
N VAL A 137 14.34 -9.07 -9.81
CA VAL A 137 14.22 -8.67 -11.23
C VAL A 137 14.92 -7.35 -11.50
N VAL A 138 14.80 -6.38 -10.58
CA VAL A 138 15.44 -5.07 -10.67
C VAL A 138 16.79 -5.17 -9.97
N LEU A 139 17.86 -5.28 -10.76
CA LEU A 139 19.22 -5.48 -10.25
C LEU A 139 19.86 -4.17 -9.77
N GLY A 140 19.23 -3.03 -10.09
CA GLY A 140 19.66 -1.72 -9.65
C GLY A 140 20.71 -1.10 -10.59
N TRP A 141 21.65 -0.37 -10.00
CA TRP A 141 22.72 0.34 -10.70
C TRP A 141 24.07 -0.02 -10.10
N ASP A 142 25.11 0.09 -10.93
CA ASP A 142 26.47 0.22 -10.40
C ASP A 142 26.67 1.56 -9.68
N ALA A 143 27.79 1.68 -8.95
CA ALA A 143 28.06 2.87 -8.14
C ALA A 143 28.08 4.18 -8.96
N GLU A 144 28.49 4.14 -10.22
CA GLU A 144 28.57 5.33 -11.07
C GLU A 144 27.18 5.76 -11.55
N ARG A 145 26.37 4.82 -12.04
CA ARG A 145 24.98 5.08 -12.44
C ARG A 145 24.10 5.47 -11.25
N ALA A 146 24.34 4.91 -10.07
CA ALA A 146 23.66 5.30 -8.84
C ALA A 146 23.95 6.78 -8.49
N LYS A 147 25.22 7.21 -8.55
CA LYS A 147 25.58 8.62 -8.35
C LYS A 147 24.88 9.53 -9.36
N MET A 148 24.87 9.14 -10.64
CA MET A 148 24.19 9.91 -11.70
C MET A 148 22.70 10.07 -11.41
N GLU A 149 22.01 9.00 -10.99
CA GLU A 149 20.59 9.09 -10.61
C GLU A 149 20.40 9.98 -9.38
N THR A 150 21.24 9.86 -8.34
CA THR A 150 21.07 10.69 -7.13
C THR A 150 21.32 12.18 -7.39
N ALA A 151 22.12 12.52 -8.42
CA ALA A 151 22.33 13.89 -8.86
C ALA A 151 21.14 14.45 -9.67
N ARG A 152 20.16 13.60 -10.03
CA ARG A 152 18.90 14.00 -10.67
C ARG A 152 17.93 14.51 -9.61
N CYS A 153 18.10 15.77 -9.20
CA CYS A 153 17.06 16.46 -8.45
C CYS A 153 15.84 16.65 -9.36
N LEU A 154 14.70 16.07 -8.98
CA LEU A 154 13.42 16.23 -9.69
C LEU A 154 12.64 17.47 -9.22
N ARG A 155 13.16 18.22 -8.23
CA ARG A 155 12.49 19.37 -7.60
C ARG A 155 10.98 19.14 -7.34
N CYS A 156 10.63 17.98 -6.78
CA CYS A 156 9.25 17.65 -6.46
C CYS A 156 8.63 18.60 -5.40
N ASP A 157 9.46 19.41 -4.72
CA ASP A 157 9.06 20.53 -3.86
C ASP A 157 8.45 21.72 -4.64
N LEU A 158 8.75 21.83 -5.94
CA LEU A 158 8.27 22.90 -6.83
C LEU A 158 7.14 22.45 -7.76
N GLU A 159 6.94 21.15 -7.94
CA GLU A 159 5.86 20.63 -8.78
C GLU A 159 4.51 20.90 -8.12
N ALA A 160 3.72 21.80 -8.71
CA ALA A 160 2.35 22.05 -8.28
C ALA A 160 1.51 20.77 -8.44
N ARG A 161 1.06 20.21 -7.31
CA ARG A 161 0.09 19.11 -7.28
C ARG A 161 -1.33 19.60 -7.56
#